data_AF-A0A0N0XXM3-F1
#
_entry.id   AF-A0A0N0XXM3-F1
#
_cell.length_a   1.000
_cell.length_b   1.000
_cell.length_c   1.000
_cell.angle_alpha   90.00
_cell.angle_beta   90.00
_cell.angle_gamma   90.00
#
_symmetry.space_group_name_H-M   'P 1'
#
loop_
_entity.id
_entity.type
_entity.pdbx_description
1 polymer ?
#
loop_
_entity_poly.entity_id
_entity_poly.type
_entity_poly.pdbx_seq_one_letter_code
_entity_poly.pdbx_strand_id
1 'polypeptide(L)'
;ACRHDDLVDRLREAGLAAIADLGFVGLDDEAGAPAVITGYKKPKGKKLPPAKKLVNQLIAAERAVCEHAFAHLKNWRVLTKLRLDVKWATRLVRALMILNQREIAR
;
A
#
# COMPACT_ATOMS: atom_id res chain seq x y z
N ALA A 1 -1.49 6.87 13.96
CA ALA A 1 -2.35 5.85 13.35
C ALA A 1 -1.63 4.51 13.38
N CYS A 2 -0.86 4.10 12.37
CA CYS A 2 -0.34 2.71 12.29
C CYS A 2 0.42 2.19 13.52
N ARG A 3 1.25 3.00 14.19
CA ARG A 3 1.90 2.63 15.47
C ARG A 3 0.96 2.64 16.68
N HIS A 4 -0.07 3.47 16.64
CA HIS A 4 -1.09 3.57 17.69
C HIS A 4 -2.11 2.45 17.60
N ASP A 5 -2.34 1.94 16.39
CA ASP A 5 -3.31 0.88 16.09
C ASP A 5 -2.66 -0.52 16.05
N ASP A 6 -1.37 -0.63 16.45
CA ASP A 6 -0.57 -1.87 16.44
C ASP A 6 -0.64 -2.65 15.12
N LEU A 7 -0.60 -1.91 14.00
CA LEU A 7 -0.86 -2.48 12.67
C LEU A 7 0.11 -3.62 12.33
N VAL A 8 1.37 -3.50 12.71
CA VAL A 8 2.42 -4.49 12.40
C VAL A 8 2.14 -5.80 13.14
N ASP A 9 1.79 -5.73 14.43
CA ASP A 9 1.53 -6.93 15.23
C ASP A 9 0.25 -7.64 14.77
N ARG A 10 -0.79 -6.89 14.42
CA ARG A 10 -2.01 -7.47 13.83
C ARG A 10 -1.76 -8.15 12.49
N LEU A 11 -0.87 -7.60 11.66
CA LEU A 11 -0.48 -8.25 10.40
C LEU A 11 0.24 -9.57 10.67
N ARG A 12 1.16 -9.59 11.65
CA ARG A 12 1.85 -10.82 12.08
C ARG A 12 0.90 -11.88 12.63
N GLU A 13 -0.01 -11.50 13.53
CA GLU A 13 -1.02 -12.40 14.11
C GLU A 13 -1.90 -13.03 13.03
N ALA A 14 -2.22 -12.27 11.97
CA ALA A 14 -2.97 -12.76 10.83
C ALA A 14 -2.13 -13.57 9.82
N GLY A 15 -0.81 -13.67 10.00
CA GLY A 15 0.11 -14.28 9.04
C GLY A 15 0.21 -13.53 7.71
N LEU A 16 0.02 -12.21 7.73
CA LEU A 16 0.00 -11.34 6.55
C LEU A 16 1.21 -10.40 6.53
N ALA A 17 1.58 -9.97 5.33
CA ALA A 17 2.55 -8.90 5.09
C ALA A 17 1.95 -7.85 4.15
N ALA A 18 2.36 -6.58 4.32
CA ALA A 18 1.87 -5.46 3.53
C ALA A 18 2.99 -4.80 2.74
N ILE A 19 2.75 -4.55 1.44
CA ILE A 19 3.61 -3.69 0.62
C ILE A 19 3.20 -2.23 0.88
N ALA A 20 4.15 -1.41 1.33
CA ALA A 20 3.87 -0.06 1.83
C ALA A 20 4.77 1.02 1.22
N ASP A 21 4.38 2.27 1.43
CA ASP A 21 5.13 3.43 0.98
C ASP A 21 6.30 3.80 1.91
N LEU A 22 7.14 4.74 1.47
CA LEU A 22 8.34 5.15 2.22
C LEU A 22 8.03 5.86 3.55
N GLY A 23 6.80 6.31 3.78
CA GLY A 23 6.32 6.83 5.05
C GLY A 23 6.17 5.75 6.13
N PHE A 24 6.17 4.47 5.74
CA PHE A 24 6.16 3.32 6.65
C PHE A 24 7.56 2.78 6.97
N VAL A 25 8.62 3.40 6.43
CA VAL A 25 10.00 3.05 6.80
C VAL A 25 10.20 3.16 8.31
N GLY A 26 10.87 2.17 8.89
CA GLY A 26 10.99 1.97 10.33
C GLY A 26 9.91 1.08 10.93
N LEU A 27 8.97 0.58 10.13
CA LEU A 27 8.06 -0.54 10.46
C LEU A 27 8.44 -1.83 9.72
N ASP A 28 9.46 -1.78 8.86
CA ASP A 28 10.09 -2.88 8.10
C ASP A 28 11.21 -3.55 8.90
N ASP A 29 10.93 -3.80 10.17
CA ASP A 29 11.86 -4.16 11.25
C ASP A 29 12.48 -5.56 11.12
N GLU A 30 11.78 -6.52 10.52
CA GLU A 30 12.20 -7.93 10.49
C GLU A 30 12.66 -8.39 9.10
N ALA A 31 13.98 -8.50 8.89
CA ALA A 31 14.57 -8.76 7.57
C ALA A 31 14.25 -10.14 6.96
N GLY A 32 13.79 -11.11 7.76
CA GLY A 32 13.47 -12.47 7.31
C GLY A 32 11.99 -12.73 7.02
N ALA A 33 11.10 -12.00 7.67
CA ALA A 33 9.65 -12.11 7.54
C ALA A 33 8.96 -10.76 7.80
N PRO A 34 9.25 -9.74 6.98
CA PRO A 34 8.76 -8.39 7.25
C PRO A 34 7.24 -8.34 7.12
N ALA A 35 6.57 -7.93 8.19
CA ALA A 35 5.14 -7.62 8.15
C ALA A 35 4.86 -6.37 7.29
N VAL A 36 5.85 -5.49 7.12
CA VAL A 36 5.79 -4.33 6.22
C VAL A 36 7.00 -4.35 5.29
N ILE A 37 6.76 -4.36 3.98
CA ILE A 37 7.78 -4.30 2.94
C ILE A 37 7.74 -2.92 2.28
N THR A 38 8.82 -2.16 2.37
CA THR A 38 8.93 -0.84 1.74
C THR A 38 9.99 -0.82 0.65
N GLY A 39 9.95 0.22 -0.19
CA GLY A 39 10.99 0.46 -1.18
C GLY A 39 12.31 0.95 -0.55
N TYR A 40 13.40 0.82 -1.30
CA TYR A 40 14.70 1.35 -0.90
C TYR A 40 14.77 2.87 -1.08
N LYS A 41 15.11 3.58 -0.01
CA LYS A 41 15.43 5.01 -0.07
C LYS A 41 16.77 5.24 -0.79
N LYS A 42 16.82 6.25 -1.65
CA LYS A 42 18.07 6.69 -2.30
C LYS A 42 19.03 7.26 -1.23
N PRO A 43 20.28 6.79 -1.15
CA PRO A 43 21.27 7.35 -0.22
C PRO A 43 21.65 8.79 -0.61
N LYS A 44 21.91 9.64 0.38
CA LYS A 44 22.34 11.03 0.15
C LYS A 44 23.64 11.05 -0.66
N GLY A 45 23.66 11.80 -1.76
CA GLY A 45 24.84 11.93 -2.62
C GLY A 45 25.19 10.70 -3.48
N LYS A 46 24.39 9.63 -3.49
CA LYS A 46 24.66 8.41 -4.28
C LYS A 46 23.48 8.02 -5.16
N LYS A 47 23.74 7.22 -6.20
CA LYS A 47 22.69 6.60 -7.02
C LYS A 47 22.17 5.32 -6.36
N LEU A 48 20.90 5.00 -6.60
CA LEU A 48 20.32 3.73 -6.18
C LEU A 48 20.82 2.63 -7.13
N PRO A 49 21.35 1.50 -6.63
CA PRO A 49 21.76 0.38 -7.48
C PRO A 49 20.62 -0.10 -8.39
N PRO A 50 20.91 -0.59 -9.61
CA PRO A 50 19.88 -1.05 -10.55
C PRO A 50 18.93 -2.10 -9.95
N ALA A 51 19.44 -3.08 -9.20
CA ALA A 51 18.62 -4.11 -8.56
C ALA A 51 17.61 -3.51 -7.55
N LYS A 52 18.04 -2.55 -6.73
CA LYS A 52 17.16 -1.85 -5.78
C LYS A 52 16.14 -0.97 -6.50
N LYS A 53 16.50 -0.41 -7.67
CA LYS A 53 15.56 0.34 -8.51
C LYS A 53 14.47 -0.57 -9.08
N LEU A 54 14.83 -1.78 -9.51
CA LEU A 54 13.86 -2.78 -9.98
C LEU A 54 12.87 -3.17 -8.86
N VAL A 55 13.36 -3.44 -7.65
CA VAL A 55 12.49 -3.70 -6.49
C VAL A 55 11.52 -2.54 -6.25
N ASN A 56 12.00 -1.29 -6.28
CA ASN A 56 11.12 -0.13 -6.14
C ASN A 56 10.07 -0.01 -7.25
N GLN A 57 10.41 -0.41 -8.49
CA GLN A 57 9.47 -0.42 -9.59
C GLN A 57 8.38 -1.48 -9.40
N LEU A 58 8.74 -2.68 -8.93
CA LEU A 58 7.77 -3.73 -8.62
C LEU A 58 6.83 -3.30 -7.48
N ILE A 59 7.39 -2.75 -6.39
CA ILE A 59 6.61 -2.20 -5.27
C ILE A 59 5.68 -1.08 -5.75
N ALA A 60 6.15 -0.21 -6.64
CA ALA A 60 5.33 0.86 -7.19
C ALA A 60 4.20 0.33 -8.09
N ALA A 61 4.45 -0.72 -8.87
CA ALA A 61 3.45 -1.36 -9.71
C ALA A 61 2.30 -1.97 -8.87
N GLU A 62 2.63 -2.71 -7.80
CA GLU A 62 1.64 -3.25 -6.87
C GLU A 62 0.80 -2.14 -6.20
N ARG A 63 1.47 -1.04 -5.82
CA ARG A 63 0.80 0.11 -5.19
C ARG A 63 -0.07 0.92 -6.14
N ALA A 64 0.25 0.94 -7.43
CA ALA A 64 -0.48 1.74 -8.42
C ALA A 64 -1.97 1.41 -8.42
N VAL A 65 -2.35 0.13 -8.23
CA VAL A 65 -3.76 -0.29 -8.20
C VAL A 65 -4.52 0.36 -7.05
N CYS A 66 -3.92 0.38 -5.86
CA CYS A 66 -4.49 1.04 -4.68
C CYS A 66 -4.60 2.56 -4.91
N GLU A 67 -3.52 3.18 -5.42
CA GLU A 67 -3.48 4.62 -5.67
C GLU A 67 -4.52 5.06 -6.71
N HIS A 68 -4.68 4.29 -7.79
CA HIS A 68 -5.70 4.52 -8.82
C HIS A 68 -7.11 4.40 -8.25
N ALA A 69 -7.40 3.34 -7.48
CA ALA A 69 -8.69 3.20 -6.81
C ALA A 69 -9.02 4.42 -5.94
N PHE A 70 -8.06 4.89 -5.12
CA PHE A 70 -8.25 6.10 -4.32
C PHE A 70 -8.38 7.37 -5.17
N ALA A 71 -7.66 7.48 -6.29
CA ALA A 71 -7.77 8.59 -7.23
C ALA A 71 -9.19 8.64 -7.84
N HIS A 72 -9.75 7.51 -8.28
CA HIS A 72 -11.13 7.44 -8.78
C HIS A 72 -12.15 7.91 -7.73
N LEU A 73 -12.02 7.45 -6.48
CA LEU A 73 -12.90 7.88 -5.38
C LEU A 73 -12.82 9.38 -5.10
N LYS A 74 -11.61 9.96 -5.16
CA LYS A 74 -11.40 11.41 -5.02
C LYS A 74 -11.99 12.18 -6.20
N ASN A 75 -11.75 11.72 -7.43
CA ASN A 75 -12.25 12.34 -8.66
C ASN A 75 -13.79 12.38 -8.70
N TRP A 76 -14.45 11.29 -8.29
CA TRP A 76 -15.92 11.26 -8.18
C TRP A 76 -16.47 12.08 -7.00
N ARG A 77 -15.58 12.57 -6.12
CA ARG A 77 -15.92 13.26 -4.88
C ARG A 77 -16.86 12.43 -4.00
N VAL A 78 -16.75 11.10 -4.06
CA VAL A 78 -17.67 10.20 -3.33
C VAL A 78 -17.32 10.14 -1.84
N LEU A 79 -16.04 10.34 -1.50
CA LEU A 79 -15.57 10.27 -0.10
C LEU A 79 -16.24 11.30 0.82
N THR A 80 -16.64 12.47 0.30
CA THR A 80 -17.36 13.48 1.09
C THR A 80 -18.86 13.23 1.16
N LYS A 81 -19.40 12.45 0.22
CA LYS A 81 -20.83 12.17 0.06
C LYS A 81 -21.25 10.82 0.65
N LEU A 82 -20.32 9.89 0.84
CA LEU A 82 -20.60 8.57 1.36
C LEU A 82 -21.18 8.67 2.78
N ARG A 83 -22.35 8.08 2.98
CA ARG A 83 -23.04 7.96 4.28
C ARG A 83 -23.42 6.49 4.47
N LEU A 84 -22.42 5.68 4.75
CA LEU A 84 -22.55 4.23 4.95
C LEU A 84 -21.76 3.84 6.19
N ASP A 85 -22.13 2.71 6.79
CA ASP A 85 -21.27 2.05 7.77
C ASP A 85 -19.89 1.75 7.15
N VAL A 86 -18.84 1.91 7.95
CA VAL A 86 -17.44 1.74 7.54
C VAL A 86 -17.21 0.37 6.89
N LYS A 87 -17.89 -0.68 7.36
CA LYS A 87 -17.78 -2.04 6.79
C LYS A 87 -18.21 -2.08 5.32
N TRP A 88 -19.30 -1.40 4.97
CA TRP A 88 -19.77 -1.32 3.59
C TRP A 88 -18.86 -0.45 2.72
N ALA A 89 -18.37 0.66 3.27
CA ALA A 89 -17.39 1.50 2.59
C ALA A 89 -16.12 0.71 2.24
N THR A 90 -15.55 -0.02 3.20
CA THR A 90 -14.39 -0.90 2.97
C THR A 90 -14.68 -1.95 1.91
N ARG A 91 -15.88 -2.55 1.89
CA ARG A 91 -16.25 -3.54 0.88
C ARG A 91 -16.27 -2.96 -0.53
N LEU A 92 -16.82 -1.75 -0.70
CA LEU A 92 -16.82 -1.04 -1.99
C LEU A 92 -15.40 -0.68 -2.44
N VAL A 93 -14.55 -0.22 -1.54
CA VAL A 93 -13.14 0.08 -1.84
C VAL A 93 -12.40 -1.18 -2.30
N ARG A 94 -12.57 -2.32 -1.62
CA ARG A 94 -11.99 -3.61 -2.05
C ARG A 94 -12.48 -4.02 -3.43
N ALA A 95 -13.78 -3.88 -3.72
CA ALA A 95 -14.32 -4.18 -5.04
C ALA A 95 -13.69 -3.30 -6.13
N LEU A 96 -13.55 -2.00 -5.86
CA LEU A 96 -12.90 -1.07 -6.78
C LEU A 96 -11.42 -1.40 -7.01
N MET A 97 -10.69 -1.83 -5.98
CA MET A 97 -9.30 -2.27 -6.12
C MET A 97 -9.19 -3.48 -7.07
N ILE A 98 -10.06 -4.48 -6.93
CA ILE A 98 -10.08 -5.65 -7.83
C ILE A 98 -10.43 -5.25 -9.27
N LEU A 99 -11.36 -4.31 -9.47
CA LEU A 99 -11.69 -3.81 -10.80
C LEU A 99 -10.50 -3.08 -11.45
N ASN A 100 -9.81 -2.21 -10.70
CA ASN A 100 -8.62 -1.51 -11.18
C ASN A 100 -7.48 -2.49 -11.49
N GLN A 101 -7.28 -3.53 -10.67
CA GLN A 101 -6.28 -4.56 -10.95
C GLN A 101 -6.52 -5.22 -12.31
N ARG A 102 -7.79 -5.55 -12.61
CA ARG A 102 -8.16 -6.17 -13.88
C ARG A 102 -8.02 -5.22 -15.06
N GLU A 103 -8.28 -3.93 -14.86
CA GLU A 103 -8.11 -2.92 -15.90
C GLU A 103 -6.62 -2.67 -16.22
N ILE A 104 -5.76 -2.60 -15.20
CA ILE A 104 -4.31 -2.40 -15.36
C ILE A 104 -3.64 -3.65 -15.96
N ALA A 105 -4.15 -4.85 -15.66
CA ALA A 105 -3.61 -6.11 -16.17
C ALA A 105 -4.06 -6.45 -17.60
N ARG A 106 -4.90 -5.62 -18.23
CA ARG A 106 -5.42 -5.81 -19.59
C ARG A 106 -4.60 -5.00 -20.59
#